data_AF-A0A8J1JIV8-F1
#
_entry.id   AF-A0A8J1JIV8-F1
#
_cell.length_a   1.000
_cell.length_b   1.000
_cell.length_c   1.000
_cell.angle_alpha   90.00
_cell.angle_beta   90.00
_cell.angle_gamma   90.00
#
_symmetry.space_group_name_H-M   'P 1'
#
loop_
_entity.id
_entity.type
_entity.pdbx_description
1 polymer ?
#
loop_
_entity_poly.entity_id
_entity_poly.type
_entity_poly.pdbx_seq_one_letter_code
_entity_poly.pdbx_strand_id
1 'polypeptide(L)'
;MAEASQPVGDEEVWEKPVSEWTVQDVCLWLQYGPLQDGAGLVQAAYTHSISGRALLRLTDSLLKRMGIYQEKLRRLILVEVLELRLQQELHQLLHITDGFGDQR
;
A
#
# COMPACT_ATOMS: atom_id res chain seq x y z
N MET A 1 28.82 -25.88 -3.02
CA MET A 1 27.47 -25.57 -3.52
C MET A 1 26.94 -24.46 -2.63
N ALA A 2 26.91 -23.23 -3.13
CA ALA A 2 26.46 -22.08 -2.36
C ALA A 2 24.93 -22.10 -2.36
N GLU A 3 24.36 -22.23 -1.17
CA GLU A 3 22.93 -22.20 -0.92
C GLU A 3 22.42 -20.81 -1.28
N ALA A 4 21.65 -20.72 -2.35
CA ALA A 4 21.00 -19.49 -2.75
C ALA A 4 19.91 -19.18 -1.72
N SER A 5 20.16 -18.20 -0.84
CA SER A 5 19.14 -17.62 0.01
C SER A 5 18.02 -17.07 -0.88
N GLN A 6 16.92 -17.80 -0.95
CA GLN A 6 15.65 -17.28 -1.46
C GLN A 6 15.19 -16.15 -0.52
N PRO A 7 14.69 -15.01 -1.04
CA PRO A 7 14.00 -14.05 -0.19
C PRO A 7 12.70 -14.72 0.27
N VAL A 8 12.69 -15.13 1.54
CA VAL A 8 11.49 -15.57 2.25
C VAL A 8 10.67 -14.33 2.55
N GLY A 9 9.44 -14.25 2.03
CA GLY A 9 8.35 -13.50 2.69
C GLY A 9 7.68 -12.35 1.95
N ASP A 10 7.84 -12.17 0.64
CA ASP A 10 7.19 -11.04 -0.06
C ASP A 10 5.67 -11.22 -0.29
N GLU A 11 5.15 -12.45 -0.33
CA GLU A 11 3.73 -12.69 -0.66
C GLU A 11 2.77 -12.65 0.55
N GLU A 12 3.21 -12.95 1.77
CA GLU A 12 2.34 -12.96 2.97
C GLU A 12 2.04 -11.56 3.53
N VAL A 13 2.79 -10.52 3.12
CA VAL A 13 2.68 -9.18 3.72
C VAL A 13 1.40 -8.45 3.27
N TRP A 14 0.83 -8.83 2.12
CA TRP A 14 -0.33 -8.15 1.55
C TRP A 14 -1.67 -8.87 1.76
N GLU A 15 -1.71 -9.97 2.51
CA GLU A 15 -2.94 -10.71 2.84
C GLU A 15 -3.88 -9.89 3.74
N LYS A 16 -3.33 -9.03 4.60
CA LYS A 16 -4.13 -8.16 5.48
C LYS A 16 -4.70 -6.94 4.73
N PRO A 17 -5.93 -6.49 5.06
CA PRO A 17 -6.55 -5.35 4.40
C PRO A 17 -5.71 -4.08 4.58
N VAL A 18 -5.67 -3.24 3.56
CA VAL A 18 -4.91 -1.98 3.55
C VAL A 18 -5.31 -1.07 4.72
N SER A 19 -6.56 -1.16 5.19
CA SER A 19 -6.99 -0.44 6.39
C SER A 19 -6.21 -0.77 7.67
N GLU A 20 -5.59 -1.94 7.73
CA GLU A 20 -4.82 -2.45 8.87
C GLU A 20 -3.31 -2.28 8.71
N TRP A 21 -2.86 -1.72 7.58
CA TRP A 21 -1.44 -1.52 7.34
C TRP A 21 -0.87 -0.45 8.28
N THR A 22 0.24 -0.81 8.92
CA THR A 22 1.08 0.09 9.71
C THR A 22 1.93 0.96 8.79
N VAL A 23 2.62 1.95 9.36
CA VAL A 23 3.59 2.77 8.61
C VAL A 23 4.69 1.90 8.00
N GLN A 24 5.12 0.84 8.71
CA GLN A 24 6.13 -0.08 8.22
C GLN A 24 5.64 -0.86 6.99
N ASP A 25 4.41 -1.37 7.03
CA ASP A 25 3.81 -2.08 5.90
C ASP A 25 3.69 -1.17 4.67
N VAL A 26 3.30 0.09 4.87
CA VAL A 26 3.26 1.09 3.80
C VAL A 26 4.66 1.34 3.24
N CYS A 27 5.68 1.46 4.10
CA CYS A 27 7.07 1.62 3.65
C CYS A 27 7.57 0.40 2.86
N LEU A 28 7.23 -0.82 3.28
CA LEU A 28 7.57 -2.05 2.56
C LEU A 28 6.87 -2.12 1.19
N TRP A 29 5.57 -1.81 1.15
CA TRP A 29 4.81 -1.75 -0.11
C TRP A 29 5.39 -0.71 -1.07
N LEU A 30 5.82 0.45 -0.57
CA LEU A 30 6.48 1.47 -1.37
C LEU A 30 7.88 1.06 -1.84
N GLN A 31 8.60 0.26 -1.06
CA GLN A 31 9.98 -0.16 -1.34
C GLN A 31 10.06 -1.34 -2.31
N TYR A 32 9.14 -2.30 -2.19
CA TYR A 32 9.18 -3.57 -2.92
C TYR A 32 8.04 -3.72 -3.92
N GLY A 33 7.04 -2.84 -3.86
CA GLY A 33 5.90 -2.85 -4.76
C GLY A 33 6.21 -2.24 -6.13
N PRO A 34 5.15 -1.90 -6.89
CA PRO A 34 5.25 -1.42 -8.28
C PRO A 34 5.92 -0.05 -8.44
N LEU A 35 6.21 0.66 -7.34
CA LEU A 35 6.80 1.99 -7.30
C LEU A 35 8.31 1.96 -7.04
N GLN A 36 9.07 1.11 -7.75
CA GLN A 36 10.50 0.83 -7.47
C GLN A 36 11.44 2.05 -7.52
N ASP A 37 11.06 3.13 -8.20
CA ASP A 37 11.81 4.41 -8.24
C ASP A 37 11.46 5.38 -7.09
N GLY A 38 10.67 4.91 -6.11
CA GLY A 38 10.06 5.71 -5.05
C GLY A 38 10.90 5.93 -3.79
N ALA A 39 12.24 5.90 -3.83
CA ALA A 39 13.06 6.02 -2.61
C ALA A 39 12.71 7.27 -1.75
N GLY A 40 12.43 8.41 -2.40
CA GLY A 40 11.98 9.62 -1.70
C GLY A 40 10.56 9.51 -1.12
N LEU A 41 9.72 8.65 -1.68
CA LEU A 41 8.36 8.40 -1.23
C LEU A 41 8.35 7.50 0.03
N VAL A 42 9.22 6.49 0.11
CA VAL A 42 9.41 5.67 1.32
C VAL A 42 9.79 6.57 2.50
N GLN A 43 10.79 7.45 2.30
CA GLN A 43 11.23 8.38 3.34
C GLN A 43 10.12 9.35 3.75
N ALA A 44 9.37 9.88 2.78
CA ALA A 44 8.26 10.78 3.06
C ALA A 44 7.14 10.07 3.81
N ALA A 45 6.81 8.83 3.44
CA ALA A 45 5.80 8.02 4.13
C ALA A 45 6.18 7.75 5.58
N TYR A 46 7.45 7.41 5.85
CA TYR A 46 7.96 7.23 7.20
C TYR A 46 7.89 8.54 8.01
N THR A 47 8.40 9.64 7.44
CA THR A 47 8.45 10.96 8.08
C THR A 47 7.06 11.48 8.45
N HIS A 48 6.08 11.28 7.56
CA HIS A 48 4.70 11.70 7.79
C HIS A 48 3.85 10.64 8.51
N SER A 49 4.45 9.53 8.96
CA SER A 49 3.75 8.43 9.64
C SER A 49 2.51 7.96 8.87
N ILE A 50 2.66 7.76 7.56
CA ILE A 50 1.55 7.37 6.67
C ILE A 50 1.18 5.91 6.95
N SER A 51 0.08 5.69 7.66
CA SER A 51 -0.55 4.38 7.83
C SER A 51 -1.38 4.02 6.60
N GLY A 52 -1.82 2.76 6.48
CA GLY A 52 -2.67 2.31 5.38
C GLY A 52 -3.97 3.10 5.21
N ARG A 53 -4.60 3.53 6.31
CA ARG A 53 -5.77 4.43 6.26
C ARG A 53 -5.44 5.80 5.68
N ALA A 54 -4.24 6.32 5.94
CA ALA A 54 -3.78 7.57 5.35
C ALA A 54 -3.39 7.38 3.87
N LEU A 55 -2.78 6.25 3.53
CA LEU A 55 -2.45 5.84 2.16
C LEU A 55 -3.71 5.80 1.29
N LEU A 56 -4.77 5.14 1.75
CA LEU A 56 -6.07 5.10 1.06
C LEU A 56 -6.70 6.50 0.89
N ARG A 57 -6.28 7.51 1.64
CA ARG A 57 -6.79 8.90 1.54
C ARG A 57 -5.82 9.85 0.84
N LEU A 58 -4.73 9.34 0.28
CA LEU A 58 -3.78 10.18 -0.44
C LEU A 58 -4.43 10.89 -1.63
N THR A 59 -3.96 12.12 -1.84
CA THR A 59 -4.37 13.01 -2.92
C THR A 59 -3.13 13.66 -3.51
N ASP A 60 -3.26 14.19 -4.73
CA ASP A 60 -2.19 14.97 -5.38
C ASP A 60 -1.64 16.09 -4.47
N SER A 61 -2.53 16.78 -3.75
CA SER A 61 -2.15 17.85 -2.83
C SER A 61 -1.36 17.36 -1.61
N LEU A 62 -1.66 16.15 -1.10
CA LEU A 62 -0.87 15.54 -0.02
C LEU A 62 0.52 15.17 -0.49
N LEU A 63 0.63 14.54 -1.67
CA LEU A 63 1.91 14.19 -2.28
C LEU A 63 2.80 15.42 -2.52
N LYS A 64 2.22 16.52 -2.99
CA LYS A 64 2.94 17.81 -3.13
C LYS A 64 3.46 18.34 -1.79
N ARG A 65 2.66 18.23 -0.71
CA ARG A 65 3.08 18.63 0.64
C ARG A 65 4.17 17.74 1.22
N MET A 66 4.22 16.47 0.80
CA MET A 66 5.29 15.52 1.12
C MET A 66 6.57 15.72 0.30
N GLY A 67 6.62 16.75 -0.56
CA GLY A 67 7.80 17.07 -1.39
C GLY A 67 7.84 16.34 -2.73
N ILE A 68 6.76 15.65 -3.13
CA ILE A 68 6.72 14.88 -4.38
C ILE A 68 6.19 15.78 -5.50
N TYR A 69 7.10 16.53 -6.12
CA TYR A 69 6.75 17.51 -7.16
C TYR A 69 6.71 16.95 -8.58
N GLN A 70 7.27 15.77 -8.82
CA GLN A 70 7.22 15.13 -10.14
C GLN A 70 5.82 14.63 -10.46
N GLU A 71 5.18 15.21 -11.48
CA GLU A 71 3.80 14.89 -11.87
C GLU A 71 3.63 13.44 -12.34
N LYS A 72 4.58 12.92 -13.12
CA LYS A 72 4.58 11.53 -13.56
C LYS A 72 4.57 10.57 -12.37
N LEU A 73 5.46 10.80 -11.40
CA LEU A 73 5.54 10.00 -10.18
C LEU A 73 4.24 10.11 -9.36
N ARG A 74 3.70 11.32 -9.15
CA ARG A 74 2.42 11.48 -8.44
C ARG A 74 1.27 10.73 -9.10
N ARG A 75 1.19 10.75 -10.44
CA ARG A 75 0.18 9.98 -11.17
C ARG A 75 0.34 8.49 -10.92
N LEU A 76 1.56 7.95 -11.03
CA LEU A 76 1.82 6.54 -10.76
C LEU A 76 1.37 6.16 -9.34
N ILE A 77 1.76 6.94 -8.33
CA ILE A 77 1.35 6.70 -6.94
C ILE A 77 -0.19 6.71 -6.80
N LEU A 78 -0.88 7.65 -7.44
CA LEU A 78 -2.33 7.75 -7.35
C LEU A 78 -3.05 6.58 -8.04
N VAL A 79 -2.49 6.03 -9.12
CA VAL A 79 -2.99 4.82 -9.78
C VAL A 79 -2.84 3.63 -8.84
N GLU A 80 -1.66 3.45 -8.25
CA GLU A 80 -1.41 2.36 -7.30
C GLU A 80 -2.30 2.45 -6.04
N VAL A 81 -2.50 3.67 -5.51
CA VAL A 81 -3.45 3.89 -4.41
C VAL A 81 -4.89 3.59 -4.82
N LEU A 82 -5.26 3.79 -6.09
CA LEU A 82 -6.58 3.43 -6.59
C LEU A 82 -6.78 1.91 -6.59
N GLU A 83 -5.78 1.15 -7.02
CA GLU A 83 -5.83 -0.31 -6.97
C GLU A 83 -5.99 -0.82 -5.53
N LEU A 84 -5.22 -0.27 -4.58
CA LEU A 84 -5.37 -0.58 -3.16
C LEU A 84 -6.77 -0.26 -2.62
N ARG A 85 -7.42 0.81 -3.09
CA ARG A 85 -8.81 1.13 -2.72
C ARG A 85 -9.78 0.10 -3.27
N LEU A 86 -9.63 -0.31 -4.52
CA LEU A 86 -10.48 -1.34 -5.13
C LEU A 86 -10.32 -2.68 -4.41
N GLN A 87 -9.08 -3.07 -4.08
CA GLN A 87 -8.81 -4.29 -3.31
C GLN A 87 -9.44 -4.21 -1.91
N GLN A 88 -9.31 -3.06 -1.23
CA GLN A 88 -9.93 -2.85 0.08
C GLN A 88 -11.47 -2.91 0.01
N GLU A 89 -12.08 -2.26 -0.99
CA GLU A 89 -13.53 -2.30 -1.20
C GLU A 89 -14.01 -3.72 -1.52
N LEU A 90 -13.30 -4.44 -2.37
CA LEU A 90 -13.61 -5.84 -2.69
C LEU A 90 -13.52 -6.71 -1.44
N HIS A 91 -12.45 -6.59 -0.66
CA HIS A 91 -12.30 -7.33 0.60
C HIS A 91 -13.43 -7.00 1.59
N GLN A 92 -13.81 -5.73 1.72
CA GLN A 92 -14.93 -5.31 2.56
C GLN A 92 -16.26 -5.90 2.07
N LEU A 93 -16.53 -5.85 0.77
CA LEU A 93 -17.75 -6.40 0.18
C LEU A 93 -17.81 -7.91 0.34
N LEU A 94 -16.71 -8.63 0.09
CA LEU A 94 -16.63 -10.07 0.30
C LEU A 94 -16.88 -10.44 1.76
N HIS A 95 -16.27 -9.72 2.71
CA HIS A 95 -16.51 -9.94 4.13
C HIS A 95 -17.99 -9.74 4.50
N ILE A 96 -18.65 -8.70 3.95
CA ILE A 96 -20.08 -8.47 4.17
C ILE A 96 -20.91 -9.61 3.59
N THR A 97 -20.60 -10.07 2.37
CA THR A 97 -21.38 -11.12 1.70
C THR A 97 -21.14 -12.52 2.27
N ASP A 98 -19.92 -12.82 2.71
CA ASP A 98 -19.54 -14.10 3.32
C ASP A 98 -20.07 -14.19 4.76
N GLY A 99 -20.11 -13.06 5.47
CA GLY A 99 -20.78 -12.92 6.77
C GLY A 99 -22.31 -13.07 6.74
N PHE A 100 -22.93 -13.12 5.55
CA PHE A 100 -24.35 -13.46 5.37
C PHE A 100 -24.60 -14.96 5.12
N GLY A 101 -23.55 -15.76 4.91
CA GLY A 101 -23.63 -17.19 4.60
C GLY A 101 -23.65 -18.12 5.81
N ASP A 102 -23.16 -17.67 6.98
CA ASP A 102 -22.88 -18.53 8.14
C ASP A 102 -23.89 -18.39 9.30
N GLN A 103 -25.15 -18.05 8.96
CA GLN A 103 -26.31 -18.08 9.89
C GLN A 103 -27.34 -19.15 9.51
N ARG A 104 -26.90 -20.36 9.18
CA ARG A 104 -27.81 -21.50 8.95
C ARG A 104 -27.41 -22.75 9.70
#